data_AF-A0A7C3PIF2-F1
#
_entry.id   AF-A0A7C3PIF2-F1
#
_cell.length_a   1.000
_cell.length_b   1.000
_cell.length_c   1.000
_cell.angle_alpha   90.00
_cell.angle_beta   90.00
_cell.angle_gamma   90.00
#
_symmetry.space_group_name_H-M   'P 1'
#
loop_
_entity.id
_entity.type
_entity.pdbx_description
1 polymer ?
#
loop_
_entity_poly.entity_id
_entity_poly.type
_entity_poly.pdbx_seq_one_letter_code
_entity_poly.pdbx_strand_id
1 'polypeptide(L)'
;MDLQASSQAELTDSLPREVRVSQLRDLVDTLHIADEIASKGYLITSSELADLMDVNASAVTSRGDNWVWRNWLVSRVRREGNQILWQLERVDLVSSP
;
A
#
# COMPACT_ATOMS: atom_id res chain seq x y z
N MET A 1 -21.04 -3.16 -14.44
CA MET A 1 -20.57 -1.76 -14.25
C MET A 1 -19.07 -1.87 -14.21
N ASP A 2 -18.41 -1.94 -15.37
CA ASP A 2 -17.01 -2.39 -15.49
C ASP A 2 -16.25 -1.50 -16.49
N LEU A 3 -16.41 -0.18 -16.36
CA LEU A 3 -15.86 0.80 -17.32
C LEU A 3 -14.73 1.66 -16.75
N GLN A 4 -14.30 1.45 -15.51
CA GLN A 4 -13.26 2.30 -14.88
C GLN A 4 -11.84 1.74 -14.95
N ALA A 5 -11.63 0.43 -15.09
CA ALA A 5 -10.29 -0.15 -15.11
C ALA A 5 -9.58 0.01 -16.47
N SER A 6 -10.33 -0.01 -17.57
CA SER A 6 -9.76 -0.02 -18.93
C SER A 6 -9.21 1.35 -19.37
N SER A 7 -9.75 2.46 -18.85
CA SER A 7 -9.37 3.82 -19.25
C SER A 7 -8.03 4.28 -18.67
N GLN A 8 -7.67 3.81 -17.46
CA GLN A 8 -6.44 4.26 -16.81
C GLN A 8 -5.18 3.63 -17.44
N ALA A 9 -5.27 2.39 -17.91
CA ALA A 9 -4.18 1.73 -18.63
C ALA A 9 -3.92 2.38 -20.00
N GLU A 10 -4.97 2.68 -20.78
CA GLU A 10 -4.85 3.36 -22.09
C GLU A 10 -4.30 4.80 -21.96
N LEU A 11 -4.68 5.52 -20.90
CA LEU A 11 -4.14 6.85 -20.62
C LEU A 11 -2.63 6.81 -20.35
N THR A 12 -2.13 5.79 -19.63
CA THR A 12 -0.70 5.68 -19.33
C THR A 12 0.16 5.41 -20.56
N ASP A 13 -0.33 4.69 -21.56
CA ASP A 13 0.46 4.38 -22.77
C ASP A 13 0.60 5.59 -23.71
N SER A 14 -0.33 6.55 -23.62
CA SER A 14 -0.26 7.85 -24.32
C SER A 14 0.67 8.87 -23.65
N LEU A 15 1.16 8.59 -22.44
CA LEU A 15 2.05 9.51 -21.73
C LEU A 15 3.46 9.52 -22.33
N PRO A 16 4.10 10.70 -22.38
CA PRO A 16 5.52 10.81 -22.73
C PRO A 16 6.34 9.83 -21.88
N ARG A 17 7.35 9.21 -22.51
CA ARG A 17 8.22 8.23 -21.86
C ARG A 17 8.80 8.74 -20.53
N GLU A 18 9.16 10.02 -20.47
CA GLU A 18 9.71 10.65 -19.26
C GLU A 18 8.73 10.63 -18.09
N VAL A 19 7.44 10.90 -18.34
CA VAL A 19 6.38 10.86 -17.31
C VAL A 19 6.20 9.44 -16.80
N ARG A 20 6.14 8.44 -17.70
CA ARG A 20 6.05 7.03 -17.31
C ARG A 20 7.23 6.58 -16.45
N VAL A 21 8.45 6.98 -16.82
CA VAL A 21 9.66 6.67 -16.05
C VAL A 21 9.62 7.35 -14.68
N SER A 22 9.10 8.57 -14.57
CA SER A 22 8.92 9.24 -13.28
C SER A 22 7.95 8.47 -12.38
N GLN A 23 6.78 8.09 -12.90
CA GLN A 23 5.79 7.31 -12.15
C GLN A 23 6.34 5.97 -11.64
N LEU A 24 7.20 5.31 -12.43
CA LEU A 24 7.87 4.09 -11.99
C LEU A 24 8.88 4.34 -10.87
N ARG A 25 9.60 5.47 -10.89
CA ARG A 25 10.50 5.86 -9.79
C ARG A 25 9.71 6.13 -8.53
N ASP A 26 8.65 6.94 -8.63
CA ASP A 26 7.77 7.25 -7.50
C ASP A 26 7.20 5.95 -6.91
N LEU A 27 6.77 5.01 -7.76
CA LEU A 27 6.31 3.70 -7.31
C LEU A 27 7.40 2.91 -6.59
N VAL A 28 8.61 2.85 -7.14
CA VAL A 28 9.73 2.13 -6.50
C VAL A 28 10.07 2.75 -5.15
N ASP A 29 10.03 4.08 -5.03
CA ASP A 29 10.26 4.78 -3.77
C ASP A 29 9.18 4.43 -2.74
N THR A 30 7.90 4.39 -3.13
CA THR A 30 6.82 3.88 -2.27
C THR A 30 7.07 2.45 -1.79
N LEU A 31 7.54 1.57 -2.68
CA LEU A 31 7.85 0.18 -2.32
C LEU A 31 9.04 0.08 -1.35
N HIS A 32 10.06 0.93 -1.50
CA HIS A 32 11.17 1.01 -0.56
C HIS A 32 10.72 1.48 0.83
N ILE A 33 9.83 2.49 0.89
CA ILE A 33 9.27 2.96 2.17
C ILE A 33 8.50 1.83 2.86
N ALA A 34 7.67 1.09 2.12
CA ALA A 34 6.94 -0.06 2.66
C ALA A 34 7.87 -1.16 3.19
N ASP A 35 8.98 -1.42 2.48
CA ASP A 35 9.98 -2.40 2.89
C ASP A 35 10.73 -1.97 4.16
N GLU A 36 11.07 -0.68 4.27
CA GLU A 36 11.70 -0.13 5.48
C GLU A 36 10.75 -0.22 6.70
N ILE A 37 9.48 0.17 6.54
CA ILE A 37 8.46 0.06 7.59
C ILE A 37 8.33 -1.38 8.07
N ALA A 38 8.25 -2.33 7.13
CA ALA A 38 8.09 -3.74 7.43
C ALA A 38 9.35 -4.33 8.10
N SER A 39 10.54 -4.05 7.57
CA SER A 39 11.81 -4.60 8.08
C SER A 39 12.15 -4.10 9.48
N LYS A 40 11.72 -2.88 9.83
CA LYS A 40 11.91 -2.30 11.17
C LYS A 40 10.76 -2.61 12.13
N GLY A 41 9.66 -3.17 11.64
CA GLY A 41 8.47 -3.45 12.43
C GLY A 41 7.79 -2.18 12.95
N TYR A 42 7.84 -1.09 12.17
CA TYR A 42 7.18 0.15 12.56
C TYR A 42 5.65 -0.01 12.48
N LEU A 43 4.97 0.64 13.43
CA LEU A 43 3.52 0.79 13.41
C LEU A 43 3.17 2.10 12.73
N ILE A 44 2.24 2.06 11.78
CA ILE A 44 1.75 3.25 11.07
C ILE A 44 0.24 3.38 11.24
N THR A 45 -0.26 4.60 11.19
CA THR A 45 -1.68 4.91 11.30
C THR A 45 -2.44 4.54 10.02
N SER A 46 -3.77 4.42 10.11
CA SER A 46 -4.62 4.23 8.92
C SER A 46 -4.41 5.30 7.85
N SER A 47 -4.10 6.55 8.22
CA SER A 47 -3.87 7.63 7.26
C SER A 47 -2.54 7.46 6.54
N GLU A 48 -1.46 7.20 7.27
CA GLU A 48 -0.13 6.98 6.66
C GLU A 48 -0.11 5.73 5.77
N LEU A 49 -0.80 4.67 6.19
CA LEU A 49 -0.98 3.49 5.34
C LEU A 49 -1.82 3.79 4.09
N ALA A 50 -2.83 4.64 4.20
CA ALA A 50 -3.63 5.06 3.05
C ALA A 50 -2.82 5.89 2.05
N ASP A 51 -1.98 6.80 2.55
CA ASP A 51 -1.04 7.59 1.74
C ASP A 51 -0.02 6.67 1.05
N LEU A 52 0.52 5.68 1.76
CA LEU A 52 1.44 4.68 1.20
C LEU A 52 0.80 3.81 0.11
N MET A 53 -0.50 3.52 0.24
CA MET A 53 -1.25 2.69 -0.70
C MET A 53 -1.88 3.48 -1.85
N ASP A 54 -1.83 4.82 -1.80
CA ASP A 54 -2.58 5.73 -2.68
C ASP A 54 -4.10 5.41 -2.69
N VAL A 55 -4.69 5.30 -1.49
CA VAL A 55 -6.14 5.06 -1.29
C VAL A 55 -6.71 5.97 -0.20
N ASN A 56 -8.03 5.96 -0.03
CA ASN A 56 -8.66 6.63 1.11
C ASN A 56 -8.49 5.82 2.40
N ALA A 57 -8.33 6.51 3.54
CA ALA A 57 -8.22 5.85 4.85
C ALA A 57 -9.42 4.95 5.20
N SER A 58 -10.62 5.25 4.69
CA SER A 58 -11.80 4.40 4.83
C SER A 58 -11.67 3.04 4.10
N ALA A 59 -10.89 2.98 3.03
CA ALA A 59 -10.60 1.74 2.31
C ALA A 59 -9.65 0.83 3.10
N VAL A 60 -8.77 1.40 3.93
CA VAL A 60 -7.89 0.63 4.82
C VAL A 60 -8.71 0.00 5.95
N THR A 61 -9.55 0.79 6.63
CA THR A 61 -10.29 0.32 7.81
C THR A 61 -11.41 -0.68 7.49
N SER A 62 -11.93 -0.67 6.26
CA SER A 62 -13.00 -1.56 5.82
C SER A 62 -12.52 -2.95 5.35
N ARG A 63 -11.22 -3.15 5.13
CA ARG A 63 -10.66 -4.43 4.62
C ARG A 63 -10.61 -5.56 5.64
N GLY A 64 -10.90 -5.28 6.92
CA GLY A 64 -10.86 -6.26 8.00
C GLY A 64 -9.65 -6.08 8.91
N ASP A 65 -9.24 -7.16 9.57
CA ASP A 65 -8.13 -7.16 10.54
C ASP A 65 -6.78 -7.52 9.91
N ASN A 66 -6.76 -8.31 8.83
CA ASN A 66 -5.55 -8.57 8.07
C ASN A 66 -5.84 -8.76 6.57
N TRP A 67 -4.89 -8.37 5.71
CA TRP A 67 -4.95 -8.63 4.27
C TRP A 67 -3.57 -8.53 3.63
N VAL A 68 -3.43 -9.08 2.43
CA VAL A 68 -2.21 -8.93 1.65
C VAL A 68 -2.32 -7.71 0.74
N TRP A 69 -1.30 -6.86 0.77
CA TRP A 69 -1.08 -5.79 -0.17
C TRP A 69 0.29 -5.94 -0.83
N ARG A 70 0.30 -6.26 -2.13
CA ARG A 70 1.52 -6.55 -2.90
C ARG A 70 2.36 -7.63 -2.19
N ASN A 71 3.51 -7.27 -1.64
CA ASN A 71 4.46 -8.16 -0.99
C ASN A 71 4.34 -8.19 0.54
N TRP A 72 3.37 -7.46 1.10
CA TRP A 72 3.23 -7.27 2.54
C TRP A 72 1.89 -7.81 3.06
N LEU A 73 1.95 -8.51 4.19
CA LEU A 73 0.82 -8.75 5.06
C LEU A 73 0.61 -7.48 5.89
N VAL A 74 -0.58 -6.92 5.80
CA VAL A 74 -0.99 -5.77 6.60
C VAL A 74 -1.90 -6.29 7.71
N SER A 75 -1.54 -6.01 8.96
CA SER A 75 -2.23 -6.52 10.15
C SER A 75 -2.61 -5.37 11.07
N ARG A 76 -3.87 -5.36 11.52
CA ARG A 76 -4.35 -4.45 12.56
C ARG A 76 -3.76 -4.87 13.89
N VAL A 77 -3.04 -3.96 14.54
CA VAL A 77 -2.41 -4.25 15.83
C VAL A 77 -3.26 -3.79 17.00
N ARG A 78 -3.60 -2.49 17.03
CA ARG A 78 -4.39 -1.89 18.11
C ARG A 78 -5.02 -0.58 17.69
N ARG A 79 -5.95 -0.10 18.53
CA ARG A 79 -6.52 1.25 18.40
C ARG A 79 -5.95 2.14 19.50
N GLU A 80 -5.39 3.28 19.10
CA GLU A 80 -4.93 4.34 20.01
C GLU A 80 -5.81 5.57 19.82
N GLY A 81 -6.74 5.77 20.76
CA GLY A 81 -7.75 6.82 20.66
C GLY A 81 -8.61 6.67 19.39
N ASN A 82 -8.50 7.62 18.47
CA ASN A 82 -9.20 7.56 17.19
C ASN A 82 -8.39 6.95 16.04
N GLN A 83 -7.14 6.57 16.29
CA GLN A 83 -6.26 5.99 15.28
C GLN A 83 -6.20 4.48 15.41
N ILE A 84 -6.12 3.80 14.28
CA ILE A 84 -5.82 2.37 14.22
C ILE A 84 -4.38 2.25 13.75
N LEU A 85 -3.60 1.47 14.48
CA LEU A 85 -2.22 1.16 14.13
C LEU A 85 -2.15 -0.16 13.38
N TRP A 86 -1.38 -0.12 12.29
CA TRP A 86 -1.16 -1.20 11.37
C TRP A 86 0.31 -1.56 11.34
N GLN A 87 0.58 -2.84 11.17
CA GLN A 87 1.92 -3.37 10.96
C GLN A 87 2.00 -3.97 9.57
N LEU A 88 3.15 -3.79 8.92
CA LEU A 88 3.47 -4.44 7.66
C LEU A 88 4.50 -5.53 7.93
N GLU A 89 4.32 -6.69 7.31
CA GLU A 89 5.27 -7.79 7.36
C GLU A 89 5.45 -8.38 5.97
N ARG A 90 6.67 -8.78 5.62
CA ARG A 90 6.96 -9.42 4.33
C ARG A 90 6.31 -10.80 4.26
N VAL A 91 5.44 -11.01 3.26
CA VAL A 91 4.64 -12.27 3.15
C VAL A 91 5.53 -13.51 3.07
N ASP A 92 6.68 -13.40 2.42
CA ASP A 92 7.71 -14.43 2.31
C ASP A 92 8.38 -14.78 3.65
N LEU A 93 8.40 -13.84 4.61
CA LEU A 93 8.89 -14.09 5.96
C LEU A 93 7.80 -14.69 6.86
N VAL A 94 6.53 -14.30 6.66
CA VAL A 94 5.39 -14.78 7.47
C VAL A 94 4.94 -16.18 7.05
N SER A 95 5.14 -16.56 5.79
CA SER A 95 4.68 -17.84 5.23
C SER A 95 5.70 -18.98 5.29
N SER A 96 6.82 -18.81 6.01
CA SER A 96 7.74 -19.92 6.29
C SER A 96 7.19 -20.78 7.44
N PRO A 97 7.02 -22.11 7.27
CA PRO A 97 6.51 -23.02 8.29
C PRO A 97 7.49 -23.29 9.43
#